data_AF-A0A1S3HTX9-F1
#
_entry.id   AF-A0A1S3HTX9-F1
#
_cell.length_a   1.000
_cell.length_b   1.000
_cell.length_c   1.000
_cell.angle_alpha   90.00
_cell.angle_beta   90.00
_cell.angle_gamma   90.00
#
_symmetry.space_group_name_H-M   'P 1'
#
loop_
_entity.id
_entity.type
_entity.pdbx_description
1 polymer ?
#
loop_
_entity_poly.entity_id
_entity_poly.type
_entity_poly.pdbx_seq_one_letter_code
_entity_poly.pdbx_strand_id
1 'polypeptide(L)'
;MEEDIGVCKLAVPAPSNIVFIIDGSYRAGHSHFRLQLLFVMGIMQAFAVGRNLTRFGVIQVSGKSGIGLRLNDTFDIDTMIDMVDDIPYVGGPRATFEALQLLSNEMFIQKNNTARNGPNLAVFVSCGASINSTAVMQAADDVHEAGILYARGIGIGPEFEYDTNSDAHIAVAEITSVVRTNVTFHHIRELSRIDLMEALVADLHRLIDPTYEYGVAVTHWSAWSACSVSCGGGVQTRRRRCINPQRCKEKRLVRTRQCGLRCCNATQHEVHFDCILSSRLTLLCNQDDYPKILLVRHVDSCSMTNACEQDDEIRTSLQKRCDGKGHCSAIYPCGLTNQEERSIVVSYECCYNPMSGTDIQNG
;
A
#
# COMPACT_ATOMS: atom_id res chain seq x y z
N MET A 1 23.99 -18.93 -18.73
CA MET A 1 24.20 -19.10 -17.28
C MET A 1 24.96 -17.87 -16.83
N GLU A 2 24.25 -16.92 -16.26
CA GLU A 2 24.83 -15.91 -15.37
C GLU A 2 24.09 -16.12 -14.06
N GLU A 3 24.77 -16.77 -13.13
CA GLU A 3 24.36 -16.84 -11.73
C GLU A 3 24.63 -15.46 -11.12
N ASP A 4 23.61 -14.62 -11.05
CA ASP A 4 23.62 -13.46 -10.17
C ASP A 4 23.65 -13.97 -8.72
N ILE A 5 24.85 -13.94 -8.16
CA ILE A 5 25.14 -14.22 -6.77
C ILE A 5 24.42 -13.18 -5.90
N GLY A 6 23.32 -13.62 -5.28
CA GLY A 6 22.86 -13.25 -3.95
C GLY A 6 22.99 -11.79 -3.50
N VAL A 7 22.04 -10.94 -3.93
CA VAL A 7 21.52 -9.89 -3.05
C VAL A 7 20.04 -10.17 -2.84
N CYS A 8 19.67 -10.44 -1.59
CA CYS A 8 18.28 -10.65 -1.17
C CYS A 8 17.45 -9.41 -1.52
N LYS A 9 16.82 -9.39 -2.69
CA LYS A 9 15.75 -8.42 -2.98
C LYS A 9 14.54 -8.83 -2.14
N LEU A 10 14.48 -8.27 -0.93
CA LEU A 10 13.24 -8.07 -0.17
C LEU A 10 12.15 -7.62 -1.15
N ALA A 11 10.93 -8.15 -1.00
CA ALA A 11 9.80 -7.80 -1.86
C ALA A 11 9.84 -6.28 -2.07
N VAL A 12 10.05 -5.83 -3.33
CA VAL A 12 10.35 -4.42 -3.58
C VAL A 12 9.24 -3.61 -2.93
N PRO A 13 9.50 -2.88 -1.83
CA PRO A 13 8.47 -2.11 -1.18
C PRO A 13 7.87 -1.16 -2.21
N ALA A 14 6.59 -0.83 -2.05
CA ALA A 14 6.04 0.28 -2.80
C ALA A 14 7.01 1.49 -2.70
N PRO A 15 7.16 2.30 -3.75
CA PRO A 15 8.04 3.47 -3.71
C PRO A 15 7.78 4.27 -2.44
N SER A 16 8.82 4.82 -1.81
CA SER A 16 8.66 5.56 -0.55
C SER A 16 9.78 6.59 -0.39
N ASN A 17 9.50 7.69 0.29
CA ASN A 17 10.54 8.64 0.69
C ASN A 17 10.78 8.49 2.19
N ILE A 18 11.99 8.13 2.61
CA ILE A 18 12.34 7.95 4.03
C ILE A 18 13.41 8.96 4.39
N VAL A 19 13.12 9.84 5.36
CA VAL A 19 14.08 10.85 5.85
C VAL A 19 14.48 10.54 7.28
N PHE A 20 15.78 10.38 7.52
CA PHE A 20 16.33 10.28 8.86
C PHE A 20 16.63 11.67 9.43
N ILE A 21 16.19 11.92 10.65
CA ILE A 21 16.51 13.12 11.40
C ILE A 21 17.41 12.68 12.55
N ILE A 22 18.69 13.01 12.46
CA ILE A 22 19.74 12.56 13.38
C ILE A 22 20.21 13.69 14.29
N ASP A 23 20.58 13.37 15.52
CA ASP A 23 21.00 14.34 16.53
C ASP A 23 22.52 14.53 16.51
N GLY A 24 22.95 15.66 15.95
CA GLY A 24 24.33 16.15 15.94
C GLY A 24 24.60 17.23 16.98
N SER A 25 23.80 17.33 18.04
CA SER A 25 24.00 18.31 19.12
C SER A 25 25.20 17.96 20.03
N TYR A 26 25.59 18.91 20.90
CA TYR A 26 26.63 18.67 21.92
C TYR A 26 26.27 17.56 22.91
N ARG A 27 24.98 17.33 23.17
CA ARG A 27 24.53 16.26 24.09
C ARG A 27 24.74 14.88 23.49
N ALA A 28 24.55 14.73 22.18
CA ALA A 28 24.90 13.50 21.48
C ALA A 28 26.42 13.32 21.48
N GLY A 29 27.14 14.35 21.05
CA GLY A 29 28.59 14.30 20.91
C GLY A 29 29.05 13.45 19.72
N HIS A 30 30.33 13.61 19.37
CA HIS A 30 30.89 13.13 18.11
C HIS A 30 30.77 11.60 17.92
N SER A 31 31.13 10.82 18.95
CA SER A 31 31.10 9.35 18.88
C SER A 31 29.68 8.80 18.69
N HIS A 32 28.68 9.42 19.33
CA HIS A 32 27.29 9.00 19.22
C HIS A 32 26.72 9.38 17.85
N PHE A 33 27.08 10.56 17.34
CA PHE A 33 26.72 10.98 16.00
C PHE A 33 27.23 9.98 14.94
N ARG A 34 28.47 9.49 15.08
CA ARG A 34 29.00 8.47 14.16
C ARG A 34 28.21 7.16 14.21
N LEU A 35 27.77 6.72 15.39
CA LEU A 35 26.93 5.52 15.52
C LEU A 35 25.55 5.71 14.88
N GLN A 36 24.98 6.93 14.92
CA GLN A 36 23.74 7.24 14.21
C GLN A 36 23.93 7.16 12.69
N LEU A 37 25.04 7.67 12.13
CA LEU A 37 25.32 7.52 10.70
C LEU A 37 25.45 6.04 10.29
N LEU A 38 26.18 5.23 11.06
CA LEU A 38 26.30 3.78 10.83
C LEU A 38 24.95 3.08 10.85
N PHE A 39 24.09 3.45 11.80
CA PHE A 39 22.73 2.93 11.88
C PHE A 39 21.91 3.30 10.65
N VAL A 40 21.91 4.58 10.25
CA VAL A 40 21.21 5.07 9.05
C VAL A 40 21.66 4.30 7.81
N MET A 41 22.97 4.19 7.58
CA MET A 41 23.54 3.45 6.45
C MET A 41 23.12 1.98 6.45
N GLY A 42 23.17 1.32 7.61
CA GLY A 42 22.74 -0.06 7.74
C GLY A 42 21.25 -0.27 7.43
N ILE A 43 20.38 0.68 7.82
CA ILE A 43 18.97 0.63 7.43
C ILE A 43 18.82 0.85 5.93
N MET A 44 19.52 1.83 5.34
CA MET A 44 19.43 2.13 3.90
C MET A 44 19.75 0.92 3.03
N GLN A 45 20.75 0.13 3.41
CA GLN A 45 21.14 -1.11 2.72
C GLN A 45 20.06 -2.21 2.76
N ALA A 46 19.09 -2.13 3.66
CA ALA A 46 17.97 -3.07 3.72
C ALA A 46 16.86 -2.75 2.70
N PHE A 47 16.93 -1.62 1.97
CA PHE A 47 15.90 -1.20 1.02
C PHE A 47 16.38 -1.25 -0.42
N ALA A 48 15.45 -1.49 -1.34
CA ALA A 48 15.70 -1.30 -2.76
C ALA A 48 15.65 0.20 -3.09
N VAL A 49 16.81 0.79 -3.36
CA VAL A 49 16.96 2.22 -3.67
C VAL A 49 16.86 2.48 -5.17
N GLY A 50 16.23 3.59 -5.55
CA GLY A 50 16.21 4.02 -6.93
C GLY A 50 15.22 5.14 -7.22
N ARG A 51 15.28 5.69 -8.43
CA ARG A 51 14.43 6.82 -8.85
C ARG A 51 12.93 6.53 -8.70
N ASN A 52 12.49 5.31 -8.97
CA ASN A 52 11.09 4.92 -8.82
C ASN A 52 10.88 3.88 -7.70
N LEU A 53 11.81 3.83 -6.74
CA LEU A 53 11.80 2.91 -5.60
C LEU A 53 11.89 3.73 -4.30
N THR A 54 12.52 3.18 -3.25
CA THR A 54 12.78 3.94 -2.03
C THR A 54 13.84 5.00 -2.27
N ARG A 55 13.61 6.21 -1.74
CA ARG A 55 14.56 7.32 -1.72
C ARG A 55 14.86 7.69 -0.28
N PHE A 56 16.10 8.06 -0.01
CA PHE A 56 16.56 8.42 1.32
C PHE A 56 16.99 9.88 1.43
N GLY A 57 16.79 10.44 2.60
CA GLY A 57 17.29 11.77 2.96
C GLY A 57 17.77 11.78 4.41
N VAL A 58 18.64 12.74 4.73
CA VAL A 58 19.19 12.91 6.07
C VAL A 58 19.20 14.38 6.44
N ILE A 59 18.57 14.70 7.58
CA ILE A 59 18.65 16.00 8.25
C ILE A 59 19.43 15.81 9.55
N GLN A 60 20.41 16.66 9.79
CA GLN A 60 21.11 16.75 11.07
C GLN A 60 20.50 17.86 11.91
N VAL A 61 20.02 17.52 13.11
CA VAL A 61 19.65 18.46 14.16
C VAL A 61 20.93 18.93 14.86
N SER A 62 21.15 20.23 14.91
CA SER A 62 22.32 20.82 15.58
C SER A 62 22.05 22.28 15.94
N GLY A 63 23.08 23.05 16.32
CA GLY A 63 22.94 24.49 16.55
C GLY A 63 22.57 25.27 15.27
N LYS A 64 22.84 24.69 14.10
CA LYS A 64 22.41 25.14 12.79
C LYS A 64 21.99 23.91 12.00
N SER A 65 20.72 23.53 12.12
CA SER A 65 20.25 22.29 11.51
C SER A 65 20.41 22.35 9.99
N GLY A 66 20.73 21.22 9.38
CA GLY A 66 21.10 21.19 7.97
C GLY A 66 20.80 19.86 7.30
N ILE A 67 20.62 19.90 5.98
CA ILE A 67 20.37 18.72 5.16
C ILE A 67 21.71 18.15 4.70
N GLY A 68 22.02 16.93 5.15
CA GLY A 68 23.20 16.20 4.72
C GLY A 68 22.98 15.38 3.45
N LEU A 69 21.75 14.94 3.21
CA LEU A 69 21.36 14.23 1.98
C LEU A 69 19.92 14.59 1.60
N ARG A 70 19.69 15.07 0.38
CA ARG A 70 18.35 15.31 -0.17
C ARG A 70 17.85 14.07 -0.92
N LEU A 71 16.53 13.91 -0.97
CA LEU A 71 15.87 12.78 -1.65
C LEU A 71 16.21 12.60 -3.14
N ASN A 72 16.75 13.63 -3.78
CA ASN A 72 17.04 13.66 -5.22
C ASN A 72 18.52 13.91 -5.53
N ASP A 73 19.41 13.95 -4.54
CA ASP A 73 20.85 14.18 -4.78
C ASP A 73 21.46 13.02 -5.58
N THR A 74 21.06 11.79 -5.26
CA THR A 74 21.46 10.57 -5.98
C THR A 74 20.34 9.52 -5.88
N PHE A 75 20.43 8.47 -6.70
CA PHE A 75 19.54 7.30 -6.67
C PHE A 75 20.32 5.98 -6.59
N ASP A 76 21.63 6.08 -6.33
CA ASP A 76 22.56 4.95 -6.24
C ASP A 76 22.92 4.73 -4.76
N ILE A 77 22.79 3.49 -4.29
CA ILE A 77 22.96 3.18 -2.86
C ILE A 77 24.40 3.40 -2.41
N ASP A 78 25.40 3.02 -3.21
CA ASP A 78 26.81 3.15 -2.82
C ASP A 78 27.18 4.63 -2.67
N THR A 79 26.79 5.45 -3.65
CA THR A 79 26.96 6.91 -3.58
C THR A 79 26.22 7.53 -2.39
N MET A 80 24.99 7.07 -2.09
CA MET A 80 24.25 7.55 -0.92
C MET A 80 24.98 7.23 0.39
N ILE A 81 25.54 6.02 0.51
CA ILE A 81 26.28 5.57 1.69
C ILE A 81 27.51 6.46 1.89
N ASP A 82 28.28 6.72 0.84
CA ASP A 82 29.44 7.63 0.89
C ASP A 82 29.03 9.05 1.34
N MET A 83 27.96 9.60 0.75
CA MET A 83 27.44 10.91 1.13
C MET A 83 26.99 10.98 2.59
N VAL A 84 26.37 9.92 3.11
CA VAL A 84 25.95 9.85 4.52
C VAL A 84 27.15 9.69 5.44
N ASP A 85 28.15 8.89 5.06
CA ASP A 85 29.37 8.69 5.84
C ASP A 85 30.17 9.99 6.01
N ASP A 86 30.15 10.85 4.99
CA ASP A 86 30.86 12.12 4.94
C ASP A 86 30.14 13.28 5.66
N ILE A 87 28.92 13.08 6.18
CA ILE A 87 28.20 14.14 6.90
C ILE A 87 29.01 14.55 8.15
N PRO A 88 29.46 15.81 8.26
CA PRO A 88 30.26 16.24 9.39
C PRO A 88 29.38 16.46 10.62
N TYR A 89 29.93 16.14 11.80
CA TYR A 89 29.35 16.53 13.07
C TYR A 89 29.43 18.05 13.25
N VAL A 90 28.27 18.70 13.37
CA VAL A 90 28.19 20.17 13.52
C VAL A 90 28.28 20.61 14.98
N GLY A 91 27.64 19.88 15.90
CA GLY A 91 27.54 20.30 17.30
C GLY A 91 26.60 21.48 17.51
N GLY A 92 26.51 21.94 18.75
CA GLY A 92 25.67 23.07 19.11
C GLY A 92 24.43 22.68 19.91
N PRO A 93 23.60 23.68 20.26
CA PRO A 93 22.31 23.47 20.89
C PRO A 93 21.36 22.65 19.99
N ARG A 94 20.39 21.92 20.57
CA ARG A 94 19.46 21.08 19.80
C ARG A 94 18.29 21.90 19.24
N ALA A 95 18.38 22.29 17.96
CA ALA A 95 17.35 23.07 17.27
C ALA A 95 16.36 22.20 16.47
N THR A 96 15.65 21.27 17.13
CA THR A 96 14.73 20.34 16.46
C THR A 96 13.62 21.03 15.67
N PHE A 97 13.16 22.20 16.12
CA PHE A 97 12.16 23.00 15.41
C PHE A 97 12.61 23.34 13.98
N GLU A 98 13.86 23.79 13.82
CA GLU A 98 14.44 24.12 12.51
C GLU A 98 14.53 22.87 11.63
N ALA A 99 14.90 21.72 12.19
CA ALA A 99 14.96 20.46 11.45
C ALA A 99 13.58 20.02 10.93
N LEU A 100 12.51 20.20 11.72
CA LEU A 100 11.14 19.91 11.27
C LEU A 100 10.70 20.87 10.16
N GLN A 101 11.10 22.14 10.23
CA GLN A 101 10.87 23.10 9.13
C GLN A 101 11.61 22.70 7.86
N LEU A 102 12.87 22.26 7.95
CA LEU A 102 13.61 21.74 6.79
C LEU A 102 12.93 20.50 6.19
N LEU A 103 12.37 19.64 7.04
CA LEU A 103 11.66 18.45 6.58
C LEU A 103 10.41 18.79 5.76
N SER A 104 9.52 19.62 6.29
CA SER A 104 8.27 19.98 5.60
C SER A 104 8.51 20.92 4.43
N ASN A 105 9.32 21.96 4.62
CA ASN A 105 9.46 23.07 3.69
C ASN A 105 10.55 22.86 2.63
N GLU A 106 11.44 21.88 2.79
CA GLU A 106 12.49 21.59 1.81
C GLU A 106 12.51 20.13 1.35
N MET A 107 12.53 19.17 2.27
CA MET A 107 12.67 17.76 1.89
C MET A 107 11.43 17.23 1.18
N PHE A 108 10.23 17.55 1.67
CA PHE A 108 8.98 17.00 1.15
C PHE A 108 8.17 17.92 0.22
N ILE A 109 8.75 19.02 -0.30
CA ILE A 109 8.04 19.95 -1.20
C ILE A 109 7.41 19.23 -2.41
N GLN A 110 6.13 19.52 -2.69
CA GLN A 110 5.30 18.93 -3.76
C GLN A 110 5.92 18.93 -5.18
N LYS A 111 6.89 19.80 -5.51
CA LYS A 111 7.56 19.80 -6.83
C LYS A 111 8.42 18.54 -7.06
N ASN A 112 8.86 17.88 -5.99
CA ASN A 112 9.58 16.60 -6.01
C ASN A 112 8.67 15.39 -5.75
N ASN A 113 7.42 15.65 -5.33
CA ASN A 113 6.41 14.68 -4.97
C ASN A 113 5.26 14.69 -5.99
N THR A 114 5.54 14.23 -7.20
CA THR A 114 4.43 13.64 -7.98
C THR A 114 3.96 12.42 -7.20
N ALA A 115 2.64 12.24 -7.06
CA ALA A 115 1.94 11.17 -6.34
C ALA A 115 2.29 9.71 -6.73
N ARG A 116 3.42 9.49 -7.42
CA ARG A 116 4.00 8.22 -7.87
C ARG A 116 5.11 7.66 -6.97
N ASN A 117 5.60 8.41 -5.98
CA ASN A 117 6.73 7.99 -5.13
C ASN A 117 6.33 7.40 -3.75
N GLY A 118 5.03 7.15 -3.54
CA GLY A 118 4.43 6.57 -2.33
C GLY A 118 4.62 7.40 -1.04
N PRO A 119 4.54 6.81 0.16
CA PRO A 119 4.42 7.57 1.40
C PRO A 119 5.71 8.30 1.78
N ASN A 120 5.55 9.48 2.36
CA ASN A 120 6.63 10.23 3.00
C ASN A 120 6.73 9.78 4.46
N LEU A 121 7.89 9.21 4.80
CA LEU A 121 8.20 8.72 6.12
C LEU A 121 9.38 9.46 6.71
N ALA A 122 9.35 9.69 8.02
CA ALA A 122 10.51 10.18 8.74
C ALA A 122 10.79 9.34 9.99
N VAL A 123 12.08 9.16 10.27
CA VAL A 123 12.62 8.43 11.42
C VAL A 123 13.39 9.42 12.27
N PHE A 124 12.96 9.61 13.51
CA PHE A 124 13.56 10.59 14.41
C PHE A 124 14.47 9.90 15.41
N VAL A 125 15.74 10.31 15.44
CA VAL A 125 16.79 9.74 16.27
C VAL A 125 17.38 10.85 17.14
N SER A 126 17.15 10.81 18.45
CA SER A 126 17.52 11.90 19.37
C SER A 126 17.99 11.39 20.73
N CYS A 127 18.81 12.18 21.44
CA CYS A 127 19.31 11.84 22.78
C CYS A 127 18.69 12.66 23.94
N GLY A 128 17.81 13.65 23.71
CA GLY A 128 17.16 14.39 24.80
C GLY A 128 16.25 15.56 24.36
N ALA A 129 15.91 16.47 25.28
CA ALA A 129 15.00 17.61 25.05
C ALA A 129 15.63 18.75 24.24
N SER A 130 14.84 19.39 23.39
CA SER A 130 15.23 20.58 22.63
C SER A 130 15.07 21.86 23.43
N ILE A 131 15.69 22.93 22.94
CA ILE A 131 15.70 24.25 23.59
C ILE A 131 14.30 24.87 23.66
N ASN A 132 13.45 24.60 22.68
CA ASN A 132 12.11 25.17 22.56
C ASN A 132 11.07 24.08 22.29
N SER A 133 10.82 23.25 23.30
CA SER A 133 9.93 22.09 23.20
C SER A 133 8.51 22.46 22.77
N THR A 134 7.97 23.60 23.22
CA THR A 134 6.64 24.07 22.80
C THR A 134 6.56 24.32 21.30
N ALA A 135 7.55 25.02 20.72
CA ALA A 135 7.59 25.26 19.28
C ALA A 135 7.79 23.95 18.50
N VAL A 136 8.58 23.01 19.04
CA VAL A 136 8.77 21.69 18.42
C VAL A 136 7.45 20.93 18.37
N MET A 137 6.69 20.89 19.46
CA MET A 137 5.40 20.18 19.48
C MET A 137 4.43 20.76 18.46
N GLN A 138 4.38 22.08 18.32
CA GLN A 138 3.55 22.73 17.30
C GLN A 138 4.02 22.41 15.88
N ALA A 139 5.33 22.48 15.61
CA ALA A 139 5.88 22.12 14.30
C ALA A 139 5.64 20.64 13.97
N ALA A 140 5.65 19.76 14.97
CA ALA A 140 5.33 18.35 14.78
C ALA A 140 3.89 18.17 14.27
N ASP A 141 2.93 18.89 14.87
CA ASP A 141 1.53 18.86 14.41
C ASP A 141 1.39 19.36 12.98
N ASP A 142 2.04 20.46 12.61
CA ASP A 142 2.03 20.98 11.23
C ASP A 142 2.54 19.92 10.23
N VAL A 143 3.57 19.18 10.62
CA VAL A 143 4.16 18.15 9.77
C VAL A 143 3.24 16.93 9.66
N HIS A 144 2.49 16.59 10.71
CA HIS A 144 1.48 15.54 10.66
C HIS A 144 0.27 15.93 9.82
N GLU A 145 -0.18 17.17 9.89
CA GLU A 145 -1.24 17.71 9.04
C GLU A 145 -0.84 17.71 7.56
N ALA A 146 0.46 17.84 7.26
CA ALA A 146 1.01 17.71 5.91
C ALA A 146 1.02 16.26 5.36
N GLY A 147 0.55 15.26 6.12
CA GLY A 147 0.40 13.87 5.67
C GLY A 147 1.70 13.05 5.67
N ILE A 148 2.70 13.47 6.46
CA ILE A 148 3.94 12.74 6.63
C ILE A 148 3.73 11.67 7.72
N LEU A 149 3.84 10.39 7.33
CA LEU A 149 3.61 9.23 8.20
C LEU A 149 4.89 8.89 8.96
N TYR A 150 4.90 8.91 10.28
CA TYR A 150 6.13 8.69 11.05
C TYR A 150 6.32 7.26 11.52
N ALA A 151 7.56 6.79 11.40
CA ALA A 151 7.87 5.37 11.50
C ALA A 151 8.25 4.89 12.89
N ARG A 152 9.12 5.61 13.59
CA ARG A 152 9.57 5.27 14.94
C ARG A 152 10.44 6.39 15.51
N GLY A 153 10.32 6.66 16.81
CA GLY A 153 11.24 7.51 17.56
C GLY A 153 12.25 6.65 18.29
N ILE A 154 13.54 6.95 18.11
CA ILE A 154 14.64 6.25 18.79
C ILE A 154 15.31 7.25 19.74
N GLY A 155 14.96 7.13 21.01
CA GLY A 155 15.63 7.88 22.09
C GLY A 155 16.94 7.18 22.47
N ILE A 156 18.03 7.94 22.59
CA ILE A 156 19.38 7.41 22.81
C ILE A 156 20.01 7.92 24.10
N GLY A 157 20.52 7.01 24.93
CA GLY A 157 21.42 7.32 26.05
C GLY A 157 20.74 7.39 27.43
N PRO A 158 21.52 7.61 28.51
CA PRO A 158 21.04 7.49 29.88
C PRO A 158 19.99 8.54 30.28
N GLU A 159 19.92 9.66 29.53
CA GLU A 159 18.91 10.72 29.73
C GLU A 159 17.47 10.20 29.61
N PHE A 160 17.25 9.12 28.86
CA PHE A 160 15.93 8.51 28.69
C PHE A 160 15.66 7.30 29.58
N GLU A 161 16.71 6.71 30.15
CA GLU A 161 16.58 5.44 30.88
C GLU A 161 16.45 5.62 32.38
N TYR A 162 16.91 6.75 32.94
CA TYR A 162 17.04 6.87 34.40
C TYR A 162 16.71 8.23 35.05
N ASP A 163 16.24 9.26 34.32
CA ASP A 163 16.13 10.59 34.92
C ASP A 163 14.69 11.07 35.21
N THR A 164 14.40 11.27 36.51
CA THR A 164 13.17 11.89 37.03
C THR A 164 13.15 13.42 36.88
N ASN A 165 14.16 14.02 36.25
CA ASN A 165 14.23 15.46 36.02
C ASN A 165 13.28 15.94 34.91
N SER A 166 13.01 17.26 34.86
CA SER A 166 12.12 17.89 33.89
C SER A 166 12.54 17.65 32.44
N ASP A 167 13.84 17.62 32.17
CA ASP A 167 14.37 17.60 30.81
C ASP A 167 14.14 16.27 30.12
N ALA A 168 14.20 15.15 30.85
CA ALA A 168 13.88 13.83 30.30
C ALA A 168 12.38 13.74 29.95
N HIS A 169 11.50 14.23 30.83
CA HIS A 169 10.05 14.26 30.57
C HIS A 169 9.71 15.12 29.36
N ILE A 170 10.34 16.29 29.23
CA ILE A 170 10.18 17.17 28.07
C ILE A 170 10.69 16.49 26.80
N ALA A 171 11.81 15.77 26.88
CA ALA A 171 12.36 15.03 25.76
C ALA A 171 11.41 13.92 25.27
N VAL A 172 10.84 13.16 26.21
CA VAL A 172 9.87 12.11 25.92
C VAL A 172 8.61 12.72 25.30
N ALA A 173 8.10 13.81 25.85
CA ALA A 173 6.92 14.51 25.34
C ALA A 173 7.17 15.04 23.92
N GLU A 174 8.34 15.62 23.66
CA GLU A 174 8.74 16.11 22.35
C GLU A 174 8.82 14.97 21.33
N ILE A 175 9.52 13.88 21.64
CA ILE A 175 9.63 12.73 20.74
C ILE A 175 8.24 12.10 20.48
N THR A 176 7.40 12.00 21.50
CA THR A 176 6.04 11.47 21.36
C THR A 176 5.15 12.39 20.53
N SER A 177 5.33 13.70 20.66
CA SER A 177 4.65 14.69 19.82
C SER A 177 5.14 14.63 18.39
N VAL A 178 6.42 14.39 18.14
CA VAL A 178 6.99 14.19 16.78
C VAL A 178 6.54 12.86 16.18
N VAL A 179 6.45 11.81 17.00
CA VAL A 179 6.18 10.44 16.57
C VAL A 179 4.80 10.02 17.09
N ARG A 180 3.76 10.17 16.27
CA ARG A 180 2.38 9.70 16.56
C ARG A 180 2.24 8.17 16.73
N THR A 181 3.33 7.41 16.58
CA THR A 181 3.39 5.94 16.64
C THR A 181 4.27 5.48 17.82
N ASN A 182 4.53 4.18 17.95
CA ASN A 182 5.30 3.62 19.06
C ASN A 182 6.71 4.24 19.17
N VAL A 183 7.01 4.84 20.32
CA VAL A 183 8.35 5.32 20.69
C VAL A 183 9.08 4.20 21.44
N THR A 184 10.33 3.93 21.05
CA THR A 184 11.19 2.98 21.76
C THR A 184 12.50 3.64 22.18
N PHE A 185 12.88 3.44 23.44
CA PHE A 185 14.12 3.96 24.00
C PHE A 185 15.19 2.88 23.96
N HIS A 186 16.38 3.25 23.51
CA HIS A 186 17.52 2.35 23.33
C HIS A 186 18.79 3.02 23.84
N HIS A 187 19.67 2.25 24.47
CA HIS A 187 21.03 2.72 24.71
C HIS A 187 21.73 2.99 23.38
N ILE A 188 22.63 3.98 23.35
CA ILE A 188 23.45 4.28 22.14
C ILE A 188 24.15 3.02 21.58
N ARG A 189 24.61 2.14 22.47
CA ARG A 189 25.31 0.90 22.11
C ARG A 189 24.39 -0.10 21.41
N GLU A 190 23.09 0.10 21.49
CA GLU A 190 22.10 -0.74 20.84
C GLU A 190 21.80 -0.31 19.40
N LEU A 191 22.23 0.89 18.97
CA LEU A 191 22.06 1.33 17.59
C LEU A 191 22.75 0.41 16.59
N SER A 192 23.83 -0.26 16.98
CA SER A 192 24.50 -1.25 16.14
C SER A 192 23.93 -2.66 16.27
N ARG A 193 22.84 -2.88 17.04
CA ARG A 193 22.22 -4.21 17.17
C ARG A 193 21.36 -4.53 15.96
N ILE A 194 21.59 -5.73 15.43
CA ILE A 194 20.82 -6.30 14.32
C ILE A 194 19.33 -6.31 14.65
N ASP A 195 18.93 -6.73 15.85
CA ASP A 195 17.51 -6.84 16.24
C ASP A 195 16.75 -5.51 16.14
N LEU A 196 17.40 -4.39 16.51
CA LEU A 196 16.80 -3.06 16.40
C LEU A 196 16.62 -2.65 14.94
N MET A 197 17.65 -2.90 14.12
CA MET A 197 17.59 -2.62 12.70
C MET A 197 16.50 -3.44 12.01
N GLU A 198 16.43 -4.74 12.31
CA GLU A 198 15.40 -5.64 11.82
C GLU A 198 13.99 -5.16 12.17
N ALA A 199 13.77 -4.76 13.44
CA ALA A 199 12.49 -4.25 13.90
C ALA A 199 12.08 -2.95 13.20
N LEU A 200 13.01 -2.00 13.04
CA LEU A 200 12.73 -0.74 12.36
C LEU A 200 12.44 -0.95 10.87
N VAL A 201 13.22 -1.79 10.19
CA VAL A 201 12.99 -2.17 8.78
C VAL A 201 11.60 -2.79 8.64
N ALA A 202 11.21 -3.68 9.56
CA ALA A 202 9.88 -4.30 9.56
C ALA A 202 8.74 -3.30 9.73
N ASP A 203 8.89 -2.30 10.61
CA ASP A 203 7.90 -1.25 10.82
C ASP A 203 7.78 -0.34 9.61
N LEU A 204 8.91 0.14 9.08
CA LEU A 204 8.95 0.99 7.90
C LEU A 204 8.26 0.33 6.71
N HIS A 205 8.57 -0.94 6.44
CA HIS A 205 7.90 -1.65 5.36
C HIS A 205 6.39 -1.84 5.59
N ARG A 206 5.93 -2.07 6.83
CA ARG A 206 4.49 -2.14 7.15
C ARG A 206 3.77 -0.81 6.95
N LEU A 207 4.44 0.31 7.19
CA LEU A 207 3.89 1.64 6.94
C LEU A 207 3.84 1.97 5.45
N ILE A 208 4.80 1.46 4.68
CA ILE A 208 4.84 1.59 3.22
C ILE A 208 3.74 0.74 2.56
N ASP A 209 3.61 -0.51 3.00
CA ASP A 209 2.62 -1.46 2.52
C ASP A 209 2.04 -2.21 3.73
N PRO A 210 0.78 -1.93 4.14
CA PRO A 210 0.13 -2.60 5.25
C PRO A 210 -0.03 -4.12 5.06
N THR A 211 0.14 -4.63 3.84
CA THR A 211 0.14 -6.06 3.55
C THR A 211 1.53 -6.71 3.66
N TYR A 212 2.56 -5.91 3.98
CA TYR A 212 3.92 -6.36 4.17
C TYR A 212 4.06 -7.24 5.42
N GLU A 213 4.61 -8.43 5.22
CA GLU A 213 4.87 -9.39 6.28
C GLU A 213 6.38 -9.65 6.35
N TYR A 214 7.01 -9.14 7.41
CA TYR A 214 8.46 -9.16 7.59
C TYR A 214 9.02 -10.59 7.59
N GLY A 215 10.10 -10.80 6.85
CA GLY A 215 10.76 -12.11 6.73
C GLY A 215 10.19 -13.02 5.64
N VAL A 216 9.17 -12.59 4.90
CA VAL A 216 8.61 -13.35 3.77
C VAL A 216 9.05 -12.70 2.46
N ALA A 217 10.25 -13.04 1.99
CA ALA A 217 10.71 -12.61 0.68
C ALA A 217 10.03 -13.44 -0.42
N VAL A 218 9.26 -12.78 -1.28
CA VAL A 218 8.61 -13.39 -2.45
C VAL A 218 8.97 -12.57 -3.69
N THR A 219 9.07 -13.24 -4.84
CA THR A 219 9.31 -12.54 -6.12
C THR A 219 8.10 -11.69 -6.51
N HIS A 220 8.29 -10.76 -7.45
CA HIS A 220 7.15 -10.17 -8.17
C HIS A 220 6.26 -11.24 -8.80
N TRP A 221 4.98 -10.91 -8.98
CA TRP A 221 4.05 -11.74 -9.75
C TRP A 221 4.49 -11.82 -11.22
N SER A 222 4.38 -13.00 -11.81
CA SER A 222 4.47 -13.16 -13.26
C SER A 222 3.34 -12.40 -13.97
N ALA A 223 3.50 -12.19 -15.27
CA ALA A 223 2.38 -11.89 -16.14
C ALA A 223 1.30 -12.98 -16.03
N TRP A 224 0.05 -12.62 -16.32
CA TRP A 224 -1.04 -13.59 -16.43
C TRP A 224 -0.79 -14.53 -17.61
N SER A 225 -1.09 -15.82 -17.43
CA SER A 225 -1.06 -16.80 -18.52
C SER A 225 -2.05 -16.43 -19.62
N ALA A 226 -1.93 -17.07 -20.78
CA ALA A 226 -3.05 -17.15 -21.71
C ALA A 226 -4.28 -17.76 -21.02
N CYS A 227 -5.47 -17.42 -21.50
CA CYS A 227 -6.69 -18.03 -20.99
C CYS A 227 -6.69 -19.53 -21.31
N SER A 228 -7.14 -20.37 -20.37
CA SER A 228 -7.20 -21.83 -20.57
C SER A 228 -8.07 -22.23 -21.76
N VAL A 229 -9.07 -21.40 -22.10
CA VAL A 229 -9.96 -21.57 -23.26
C VAL A 229 -10.21 -20.22 -23.92
N SER A 230 -10.50 -20.21 -25.22
CA SER A 230 -10.84 -18.98 -25.96
C SER A 230 -12.29 -18.53 -25.75
N CYS A 231 -13.16 -19.47 -25.37
CA CYS A 231 -14.56 -19.27 -25.08
C CYS A 231 -15.00 -20.25 -23.98
N GLY A 232 -16.15 -19.97 -23.38
CA GLY A 232 -16.86 -20.88 -22.51
C GLY A 232 -16.52 -20.79 -21.03
N GLY A 233 -15.82 -19.73 -20.63
CA GLY A 233 -15.37 -19.56 -19.25
C GLY A 233 -14.11 -20.36 -18.99
N GLY A 234 -12.98 -19.65 -18.98
CA GLY A 234 -11.67 -20.20 -18.67
C GLY A 234 -11.03 -19.54 -17.47
N VAL A 235 -9.79 -19.95 -17.23
CA VAL A 235 -8.98 -19.47 -16.13
C VAL A 235 -7.63 -18.97 -16.63
N GLN A 236 -7.21 -17.82 -16.13
CA GLN A 236 -5.82 -17.36 -16.19
C GLN A 236 -5.17 -17.52 -14.83
N THR A 237 -3.89 -17.87 -14.85
CA THR A 237 -3.10 -18.04 -13.64
C THR A 237 -1.85 -17.16 -13.73
N ARG A 238 -1.42 -16.61 -12.59
CA ARG A 238 -0.09 -16.03 -12.43
C ARG A 238 0.55 -16.57 -11.17
N ARG A 239 1.88 -16.63 -11.16
CA ARG A 239 2.65 -17.25 -10.07
C ARG A 239 3.72 -16.27 -9.57
N ARG A 240 4.10 -16.43 -8.31
CA ARG A 240 5.31 -15.86 -7.73
C ARG A 240 6.03 -16.95 -6.95
N ARG A 241 7.33 -16.80 -6.74
CA ARG A 241 8.13 -17.76 -5.97
C ARG A 241 8.41 -17.20 -4.58
N CYS A 242 8.46 -18.10 -3.60
CA CYS A 242 9.03 -17.76 -2.32
C CYS A 242 10.56 -17.85 -2.42
N ILE A 243 11.23 -16.77 -2.02
CA ILE A 243 12.69 -16.68 -1.99
C ILE A 243 13.23 -17.36 -0.72
N ASN A 244 12.47 -17.36 0.38
CA ASN A 244 12.84 -18.04 1.62
C ASN A 244 11.81 -19.12 2.04
N PRO A 245 11.91 -20.36 1.52
CA PRO A 245 10.88 -21.40 1.63
C PRO A 245 10.43 -21.73 3.05
N GLN A 246 11.32 -21.61 4.03
CA GLN A 246 11.03 -21.92 5.43
C GLN A 246 9.98 -20.99 6.05
N ARG A 247 9.86 -19.76 5.54
CA ARG A 247 8.96 -18.72 6.06
C ARG A 247 7.65 -18.55 5.25
N CYS A 248 7.46 -19.33 4.18
CA CYS A 248 6.31 -19.19 3.26
C CYS A 248 5.26 -20.31 3.36
N LYS A 249 5.28 -21.12 4.42
CA LYS A 249 4.53 -22.40 4.51
C LYS A 249 3.03 -22.29 4.29
N GLU A 250 2.43 -21.10 4.44
CA GLU A 250 0.97 -20.88 4.30
C GLU A 250 0.60 -19.77 3.29
N LYS A 251 1.53 -19.29 2.46
CA LYS A 251 1.25 -18.15 1.58
C LYS A 251 0.74 -18.59 0.21
N ARG A 252 -0.28 -17.88 -0.27
CA ARG A 252 -0.82 -18.06 -1.63
C ARG A 252 0.18 -17.55 -2.68
N LEU A 253 0.90 -18.49 -3.30
CA LEU A 253 1.91 -18.23 -4.35
C LEU A 253 1.32 -18.26 -5.77
N VAL A 254 0.05 -18.63 -5.90
CA VAL A 254 -0.68 -18.75 -7.17
C VAL A 254 -1.96 -17.94 -7.08
N ARG A 255 -2.19 -17.07 -8.07
CA ARG A 255 -3.44 -16.32 -8.20
C ARG A 255 -4.14 -16.71 -9.49
N THR A 256 -5.46 -16.77 -9.41
CA THR A 256 -6.35 -17.27 -10.46
C THR A 256 -7.43 -16.23 -10.75
N ARG A 257 -7.82 -16.05 -12.02
CA ARG A 257 -8.95 -15.21 -12.42
C ARG A 257 -9.70 -15.82 -13.60
N GLN A 258 -10.98 -15.47 -13.74
CA GLN A 258 -11.78 -15.86 -14.91
C GLN A 258 -11.34 -15.12 -16.17
N CYS A 259 -11.49 -15.79 -17.31
CA CYS A 259 -11.24 -15.26 -18.64
C CYS A 259 -12.11 -16.02 -19.66
N GLY A 260 -11.98 -15.72 -20.96
CA GLY A 260 -12.68 -16.49 -21.99
C GLY A 260 -14.21 -16.42 -21.86
N LEU A 261 -14.73 -15.28 -21.38
CA LEU A 261 -16.16 -15.05 -21.07
C LEU A 261 -17.06 -14.99 -22.32
N ARG A 262 -16.52 -15.26 -23.51
CA ARG A 262 -17.30 -15.39 -24.74
C ARG A 262 -17.92 -16.77 -24.77
N CYS A 263 -19.14 -16.91 -25.26
CA CYS A 263 -19.80 -18.22 -25.31
C CYS A 263 -19.31 -19.05 -26.49
N CYS A 264 -19.08 -20.35 -26.29
CA CYS A 264 -18.75 -21.28 -27.37
C CYS A 264 -20.02 -21.70 -28.12
N ASN A 265 -21.11 -21.94 -27.38
CA ASN A 265 -22.44 -22.20 -27.90
C ASN A 265 -23.46 -21.50 -26.98
N ALA A 266 -24.45 -20.81 -27.56
CA ALA A 266 -25.40 -19.99 -26.83
C ALA A 266 -26.81 -20.20 -27.38
N THR A 267 -27.78 -20.37 -26.48
CA THR A 267 -29.21 -20.26 -26.83
C THR A 267 -29.70 -18.88 -26.44
N GLN A 268 -30.44 -18.23 -27.33
CA GLN A 268 -31.09 -16.96 -27.07
C GLN A 268 -32.45 -17.18 -26.41
N HIS A 269 -32.73 -16.36 -25.41
CA HIS A 269 -33.97 -16.34 -24.63
C HIS A 269 -34.47 -14.91 -24.52
N GLU A 270 -35.78 -14.76 -24.42
CA GLU A 270 -36.44 -13.48 -24.22
C GLU A 270 -37.47 -13.59 -23.11
N VAL A 271 -37.48 -12.62 -22.21
CA VAL A 271 -38.45 -12.53 -21.11
C VAL A 271 -39.14 -11.18 -21.17
N HIS A 272 -40.47 -11.23 -21.26
CA HIS A 272 -41.33 -10.06 -21.09
C HIS A 272 -41.73 -9.97 -19.62
N PHE A 273 -41.34 -8.87 -18.98
CA PHE A 273 -41.60 -8.63 -17.58
C PHE A 273 -42.52 -7.43 -17.41
N ASP A 274 -43.72 -7.74 -16.96
CA ASP A 274 -44.67 -6.74 -16.50
C ASP A 274 -44.51 -6.56 -14.99
N CYS A 275 -43.98 -5.40 -14.62
CA CYS A 275 -43.62 -5.10 -13.24
C CYS A 275 -44.87 -4.81 -12.37
N ILE A 276 -46.05 -4.61 -12.98
CA ILE A 276 -47.34 -4.49 -12.28
C ILE A 276 -47.73 -5.84 -11.66
N LEU A 277 -47.46 -6.92 -12.37
CA LEU A 277 -47.84 -8.28 -11.96
C LEU A 277 -46.84 -8.90 -10.98
N SER A 278 -45.58 -8.48 -11.02
CA SER A 278 -44.52 -8.98 -10.15
C SER A 278 -43.49 -7.90 -9.86
N SER A 279 -43.06 -7.77 -8.62
CA SER A 279 -41.97 -6.87 -8.25
C SER A 279 -40.57 -7.45 -8.51
N ARG A 280 -40.48 -8.72 -8.94
CA ARG A 280 -39.20 -9.43 -9.11
C ARG A 280 -39.07 -10.01 -10.51
N LEU A 281 -38.09 -9.49 -11.25
CA LEU A 281 -37.62 -10.08 -12.51
C LEU A 281 -36.62 -11.20 -12.19
N THR A 282 -36.81 -12.36 -12.81
CA THR A 282 -35.91 -13.51 -12.66
C THR A 282 -35.60 -14.11 -14.02
N LEU A 283 -34.31 -14.24 -14.33
CA LEU A 283 -33.81 -14.90 -15.54
C LEU A 283 -33.10 -16.19 -15.15
N LEU A 284 -33.38 -17.29 -15.84
CA LEU A 284 -32.90 -18.62 -15.52
C LEU A 284 -32.51 -19.38 -16.78
N CYS A 285 -31.39 -20.11 -16.70
CA CYS A 285 -31.03 -21.12 -17.70
C CYS A 285 -31.45 -22.51 -17.21
N ASN A 286 -32.41 -23.15 -17.89
CA ASN A 286 -32.99 -24.45 -17.49
C ASN A 286 -32.22 -25.64 -18.12
N GLN A 287 -31.05 -25.99 -17.60
CA GLN A 287 -30.36 -27.25 -17.99
C GLN A 287 -29.28 -27.69 -16.99
N ASP A 288 -29.51 -28.76 -16.24
CA ASP A 288 -28.76 -29.04 -15.00
C ASP A 288 -27.36 -29.64 -15.18
N ASP A 289 -27.01 -30.08 -16.40
CA ASP A 289 -25.77 -30.83 -16.66
C ASP A 289 -24.52 -29.96 -16.90
N TYR A 290 -24.66 -28.62 -17.00
CA TYR A 290 -23.55 -27.72 -17.37
C TYR A 290 -23.51 -26.46 -16.51
N PRO A 291 -22.31 -25.89 -16.24
CA PRO A 291 -22.19 -24.56 -15.66
C PRO A 291 -22.78 -23.52 -16.61
N LYS A 292 -23.84 -22.87 -16.13
CA LYS A 292 -24.64 -21.90 -16.86
C LYS A 292 -24.01 -20.52 -16.71
N ILE A 293 -23.64 -19.89 -17.82
CA ILE A 293 -23.35 -18.45 -17.84
C ILE A 293 -24.56 -17.77 -18.48
N LEU A 294 -25.19 -16.85 -17.75
CA LEU A 294 -26.28 -16.02 -18.24
C LEU A 294 -25.72 -14.67 -18.63
N LEU A 295 -25.80 -14.32 -19.91
CA LEU A 295 -25.38 -13.03 -20.44
C LEU A 295 -26.60 -12.22 -20.86
N VAL A 296 -26.93 -11.17 -20.11
CA VAL A 296 -27.95 -10.20 -20.50
C VAL A 296 -27.42 -9.40 -21.69
N ARG A 297 -28.08 -9.49 -22.86
CA ARG A 297 -27.67 -8.84 -24.11
C ARG A 297 -28.34 -7.49 -24.28
N HIS A 298 -29.66 -7.50 -24.33
CA HIS A 298 -30.48 -6.30 -24.53
C HIS A 298 -31.55 -6.24 -23.45
N VAL A 299 -31.85 -5.01 -23.03
CA VAL A 299 -32.99 -4.72 -22.17
C VAL A 299 -33.68 -3.54 -22.78
N ASP A 300 -34.95 -3.71 -23.10
CA ASP A 300 -35.79 -2.66 -23.65
C ASP A 300 -36.88 -2.30 -22.64
N SER A 301 -37.09 -1.00 -22.43
CA SER A 301 -38.22 -0.47 -21.68
C SER A 301 -39.29 -0.03 -22.68
N CYS A 302 -40.44 -0.69 -22.64
CA CYS A 302 -41.55 -0.46 -23.55
C CYS A 302 -42.68 0.31 -22.87
N SER A 303 -43.21 1.33 -23.55
CA SER A 303 -44.41 2.07 -23.13
C SER A 303 -45.71 1.37 -23.60
N MET A 304 -46.86 1.88 -23.13
CA MET A 304 -48.20 1.37 -23.52
C MET A 304 -48.49 1.41 -25.03
N THR A 305 -47.76 2.21 -25.82
CA THR A 305 -47.93 2.29 -27.28
C THR A 305 -47.06 1.29 -28.05
N ASN A 306 -46.45 0.32 -27.37
CA ASN A 306 -45.44 -0.61 -27.91
C ASN A 306 -44.18 0.08 -28.46
N ALA A 307 -43.91 1.32 -28.05
CA ALA A 307 -42.63 1.97 -28.31
C ALA A 307 -41.61 1.50 -27.27
N CYS A 308 -40.56 0.82 -27.73
CA CYS A 308 -39.51 0.25 -26.89
C CYS A 308 -38.19 0.99 -27.12
N GLU A 309 -37.51 1.35 -26.02
CA GLU A 309 -36.19 1.96 -26.06
C GLU A 309 -35.20 1.13 -25.22
N GLN A 310 -33.96 1.03 -25.70
CA GLN A 310 -32.90 0.31 -25.01
C GLN A 310 -32.55 0.99 -23.69
N ASP A 311 -32.60 0.22 -22.60
CA ASP A 311 -32.32 0.68 -21.24
C ASP A 311 -31.03 0.05 -20.69
N ASP A 312 -29.91 0.75 -20.93
CA ASP A 312 -28.57 0.31 -20.51
C ASP A 312 -28.35 0.37 -18.98
N GLU A 313 -29.13 1.19 -18.26
CA GLU A 313 -29.03 1.30 -16.81
C GLU A 313 -29.62 0.05 -16.14
N ILE A 314 -30.82 -0.35 -16.56
CA ILE A 314 -31.47 -1.59 -16.14
C ILE A 314 -30.61 -2.79 -16.54
N ARG A 315 -30.08 -2.81 -17.76
CA ARG A 315 -29.15 -3.87 -18.23
C ARG A 315 -27.94 -4.01 -17.30
N THR A 316 -27.27 -2.91 -16.97
CA THR A 316 -26.08 -2.93 -16.11
C THR A 316 -26.41 -3.34 -14.67
N SER A 317 -27.55 -2.87 -14.14
CA SER A 317 -28.03 -3.25 -12.82
C SER A 317 -28.33 -4.75 -12.72
N LEU A 318 -29.01 -5.30 -13.73
CA LEU A 318 -29.36 -6.73 -13.79
C LEU A 318 -28.11 -7.61 -13.91
N GLN A 319 -27.14 -7.22 -14.75
CA GLN A 319 -25.86 -7.94 -14.91
C GLN A 319 -25.07 -8.04 -13.59
N LYS A 320 -25.08 -6.99 -12.76
CA LYS A 320 -24.42 -6.99 -11.43
C LYS A 320 -25.07 -7.93 -10.43
N ARG A 321 -26.33 -8.32 -10.65
CA ARG A 321 -27.13 -9.18 -9.76
C ARG A 321 -27.20 -10.64 -10.25
N CYS A 322 -26.38 -10.99 -11.22
CA CYS A 322 -26.19 -12.37 -11.65
C CYS A 322 -25.22 -13.10 -10.72
N ASP A 323 -25.55 -14.34 -10.34
CA ASP A 323 -24.74 -15.14 -9.41
C ASP A 323 -23.59 -15.92 -10.07
N GLY A 324 -23.45 -15.81 -11.39
CA GLY A 324 -22.47 -16.56 -12.18
C GLY A 324 -22.76 -18.05 -12.30
N LYS A 325 -23.94 -18.51 -11.87
CA LYS A 325 -24.44 -19.89 -11.95
C LYS A 325 -25.71 -20.01 -12.79
N GLY A 326 -25.98 -19.01 -13.64
CA GLY A 326 -27.10 -19.02 -14.56
C GLY A 326 -28.40 -18.44 -13.99
N HIS A 327 -28.31 -17.66 -12.92
CA HIS A 327 -29.45 -17.01 -12.31
C HIS A 327 -29.16 -15.51 -12.12
N CYS A 328 -30.06 -14.67 -12.63
CA CYS A 328 -30.05 -13.24 -12.38
C CYS A 328 -31.43 -12.84 -11.84
N SER A 329 -31.46 -12.11 -10.73
CA SER A 329 -32.71 -11.61 -10.17
C SER A 329 -32.57 -10.19 -9.67
N ALA A 330 -33.56 -9.37 -9.96
CA ALA A 330 -33.63 -7.99 -9.52
C ALA A 330 -35.05 -7.62 -9.10
N ILE A 331 -35.15 -6.80 -8.06
CA ILE A 331 -36.41 -6.21 -7.65
C ILE A 331 -36.52 -4.86 -8.35
N TYR A 332 -37.59 -4.67 -9.12
CA TYR A 332 -37.90 -3.41 -9.78
C TYR A 332 -39.11 -2.80 -9.08
N PRO A 333 -38.93 -1.72 -8.30
CA PRO A 333 -40.04 -1.02 -7.68
C PRO A 333 -40.68 -0.12 -8.74
N CYS A 334 -41.64 -0.62 -9.50
CA CYS A 334 -42.52 0.26 -10.25
C CYS A 334 -43.73 0.60 -9.37
N GLY A 335 -44.09 1.89 -9.34
CA GLY A 335 -45.22 2.40 -8.55
C GLY A 335 -44.89 3.40 -7.44
N LEU A 336 -43.64 3.87 -7.29
CA LEU A 336 -43.32 4.93 -6.31
C LEU A 336 -43.33 6.36 -6.89
N THR A 337 -43.45 6.50 -8.21
CA THR A 337 -43.60 7.78 -8.89
C THR A 337 -44.54 7.59 -10.08
N ASN A 338 -45.49 8.53 -10.27
CA ASN A 338 -46.47 8.58 -11.37
C ASN A 338 -45.83 8.58 -12.77
N GLN A 339 -45.23 7.48 -13.18
CA GLN A 339 -44.79 7.26 -14.55
C GLN A 339 -45.45 5.99 -15.07
N GLU A 340 -45.98 6.15 -16.27
CA GLU A 340 -46.77 5.23 -17.09
C GLU A 340 -46.28 3.79 -16.99
N GLU A 341 -47.23 2.85 -17.07
CA GLU A 341 -46.99 1.41 -17.09
C GLU A 341 -45.90 1.05 -18.11
N ARG A 342 -44.72 0.66 -17.61
CA ARG A 342 -43.57 0.25 -18.43
C ARG A 342 -43.39 -1.25 -18.31
N SER A 343 -43.36 -1.93 -19.45
CA SER A 343 -42.93 -3.33 -19.51
C SER A 343 -41.45 -3.41 -19.87
N ILE A 344 -40.74 -4.38 -19.32
CA ILE A 344 -39.32 -4.59 -19.59
C ILE A 344 -39.19 -5.87 -20.42
N VAL A 345 -38.57 -5.77 -21.59
CA VAL A 345 -38.21 -6.94 -22.42
C VAL A 345 -36.72 -7.19 -22.24
N VAL A 346 -36.35 -8.41 -21.87
CA VAL A 346 -34.96 -8.78 -21.66
C VAL A 346 -34.57 -9.92 -22.57
N SER A 347 -33.65 -9.65 -23.50
CA SER A 347 -33.01 -10.65 -24.33
C SER A 347 -31.69 -11.07 -23.68
N TYR A 348 -31.54 -12.37 -23.43
CA TYR A 348 -30.35 -12.92 -22.78
C TYR A 348 -29.92 -14.22 -23.44
N GLU A 349 -28.64 -14.53 -23.30
CA GLU A 349 -28.06 -15.78 -23.78
C GLU A 349 -27.73 -16.69 -22.61
N CYS A 350 -28.18 -17.94 -22.71
CA CYS A 350 -27.73 -19.03 -21.88
C CYS A 350 -26.59 -19.75 -22.58
N CYS A 351 -25.43 -19.74 -21.95
CA CYS A 351 -24.24 -20.38 -22.50
C CYS A 351 -24.03 -21.72 -21.82
N TYR A 352 -23.97 -22.76 -22.65
CA TYR A 352 -23.73 -24.13 -22.22
C TYR A 352 -22.28 -24.47 -22.52
N ASN A 353 -21.45 -24.42 -21.50
CA ASN A 353 -20.05 -24.80 -21.64
C ASN A 353 -19.84 -26.13 -20.94
N PRO A 354 -19.33 -27.15 -21.63
CA PRO A 354 -18.89 -28.37 -20.98
C PRO A 354 -17.64 -28.02 -20.15
N MET A 355 -17.81 -27.66 -18.88
CA MET A 355 -16.66 -27.75 -17.98
C MET A 355 -16.37 -29.24 -17.80
N SER A 356 -15.15 -29.66 -18.16
CA SER A 356 -14.50 -30.76 -17.48
C SER A 356 -14.43 -30.37 -16.00
N GLY A 357 -15.35 -30.90 -15.21
CA GLY A 357 -15.40 -30.63 -13.78
C GLY A 357 -14.12 -31.11 -13.12
N THR A 358 -13.26 -30.17 -12.73
CA THR A 358 -12.33 -30.30 -11.60
C THR A 358 -11.87 -28.88 -11.19
N ASP A 359 -12.17 -28.53 -9.94
CA ASP A 359 -11.44 -27.61 -9.07
C ASP A 359 -11.58 -26.08 -9.27
N ILE A 360 -12.72 -25.55 -8.82
CA ILE A 360 -12.79 -24.19 -8.23
C ILE A 360 -12.94 -24.26 -6.68
N GLN A 361 -12.96 -25.45 -6.08
CA GLN A 361 -12.94 -25.57 -4.61
C GLN A 361 -11.57 -26.01 -4.08
N ASN A 362 -10.96 -25.09 -3.33
CA ASN A 362 -9.90 -25.27 -2.33
C ASN A 362 -8.48 -25.54 -2.85
N GLY A 363 -7.59 -24.60 -2.52
CA GLY A 363 -6.15 -24.57 -2.81
C GLY A 363 -5.57 -23.17 -2.60
#